data_AF-A0A1F6AY22-F1
#
_entry.id   AF-A0A1F6AY22-F1
#
_cell.length_a   1.000
_cell.length_b   1.000
_cell.length_c   1.000
_cell.angle_alpha   90.00
_cell.angle_beta   90.00
_cell.angle_gamma   90.00
#
_symmetry.space_group_name_H-M   'P 1'
#
loop_
_entity.id
_entity.type
_entity.pdbx_description
1 polymer ?
#
loop_
_entity_poly.entity_id
_entity_poly.type
_entity_poly.pdbx_seq_one_letter_code
_entity_poly.pdbx_strand_id
1 'polypeptide(L)'
;MVYPTTITQKWQMTIPRAVRKAIGLKHPGRVMLTVEPQRKAFRIDQPLSILELAGAFTPKDKRKIINAVKARDLLEISYERA
;
A
#
# COMPACT_ATOMS: atom_id res chain seq x y z
N MET A 1 -16.03 -19.90 10.65
CA MET A 1 -16.50 -19.26 11.91
C MET A 1 -17.28 -18.01 11.53
N VAL A 2 -18.45 -17.81 12.14
CA VAL A 2 -19.31 -16.64 11.92
C VAL A 2 -19.30 -15.83 13.21
N TYR A 3 -19.00 -14.54 13.11
CA TYR A 3 -19.02 -13.63 14.24
C TYR A 3 -20.06 -12.53 13.96
N PRO A 4 -21.18 -12.47 14.70
CA PRO A 4 -22.12 -11.37 14.55
C PRO A 4 -21.47 -10.08 15.04
N THR A 5 -21.52 -9.04 14.22
CA THR A 5 -21.05 -7.70 14.57
C THR A 5 -22.10 -6.67 14.22
N THR A 6 -22.34 -5.72 15.11
CA THR A 6 -23.27 -4.62 14.85
C THR A 6 -22.57 -3.50 14.09
N ILE A 7 -23.24 -2.94 13.09
CA ILE A 7 -22.82 -1.70 12.42
C ILE A 7 -23.42 -0.54 13.21
N THR A 8 -22.58 0.37 13.68
CA THR A 8 -23.05 1.55 14.42
C THR A 8 -23.71 2.57 13.49
N GLN A 9 -24.40 3.57 14.06
CA GLN A 9 -25.03 4.65 13.28
C GLN A 9 -24.04 5.45 12.41
N LYS A 10 -22.75 5.42 12.76
CA LYS A 10 -21.67 6.06 11.99
C LYS A 10 -21.03 5.12 10.96
N TRP A 11 -21.68 3.99 10.66
CA TRP A 11 -21.16 2.95 9.76
C TRP A 11 -19.82 2.35 10.22
N GLN A 12 -19.58 2.31 11.53
CA GLN A 12 -18.38 1.68 12.09
C GLN A 12 -18.72 0.25 12.52
N MET A 13 -17.81 -0.69 12.23
CA MET A 13 -17.90 -2.06 12.75
C MET A 13 -16.66 -2.39 13.58
N THR A 14 -16.85 -3.13 14.66
CA THR A 14 -15.74 -3.65 15.46
C THR A 14 -15.33 -5.00 14.93
N ILE A 15 -14.08 -5.14 14.50
CA ILE A 15 -13.52 -6.42 14.05
C ILE A 15 -13.22 -7.30 15.28
N PRO A 16 -13.81 -8.50 15.40
CA PRO A 16 -13.58 -9.40 16.52
C PRO A 16 -12.08 -9.76 16.68
N ARG A 17 -11.64 -10.00 17.92
CA ARG A 17 -10.23 -10.27 18.23
C ARG A 17 -9.65 -11.44 17.42
N ALA A 18 -10.42 -12.49 17.21
CA ALA A 18 -10.00 -13.65 16.42
C ALA A 18 -9.72 -13.28 14.95
N VAL A 19 -10.59 -12.45 14.35
CA VAL A 19 -10.46 -11.98 12.97
C VAL A 19 -9.26 -11.03 12.84
N ARG A 20 -9.05 -10.11 13.81
CA ARG A 20 -7.87 -9.23 13.83
C ARG A 20 -6.56 -10.02 13.84
N LYS A 21 -6.51 -11.10 14.63
CA LYS A 21 -5.34 -11.97 14.71
C LYS A 21 -5.08 -12.72 13.40
N ALA A 22 -6.15 -13.19 12.74
CA ALA A 22 -6.05 -13.90 11.46
C ALA A 22 -5.56 -12.99 10.32
N ILE A 23 -5.99 -11.73 10.29
CA ILE A 23 -5.60 -10.73 9.27
C ILE A 23 -4.25 -10.05 9.65
N GLY A 24 -3.71 -10.33 10.83
CA GLY A 24 -2.45 -9.76 11.30
C GLY A 24 -2.53 -8.28 11.72
N LEU A 25 -3.73 -7.74 11.96
CA LEU A 25 -3.94 -6.35 12.40
C LEU A 25 -3.49 -6.19 13.85
N LYS A 26 -2.27 -5.69 14.05
CA LYS A 26 -1.67 -5.47 15.38
C LYS A 26 -2.05 -4.14 16.01
N HIS A 27 -2.26 -3.10 15.19
CA HIS A 27 -2.54 -1.75 15.64
C HIS A 27 -3.82 -1.21 14.98
N PRO A 28 -4.58 -0.34 15.69
CA PRO A 28 -5.65 0.42 15.06
C PRO A 28 -5.07 1.29 13.95
N GLY A 29 -5.68 1.27 12.77
CA GLY A 29 -5.15 1.96 11.61
C GLY A 29 -6.10 1.89 10.43
N ARG A 30 -5.59 2.30 9.28
CA ARG A 30 -6.32 2.21 8.01
C ARG A 30 -6.24 0.77 7.48
N VAL A 31 -7.30 0.34 6.83
CA VAL A 31 -7.38 -0.94 6.12
C VAL A 31 -7.91 -0.68 4.72
N MET A 32 -7.49 -1.50 3.76
CA MET A 32 -8.02 -1.46 2.41
C MET A 32 -9.22 -2.38 2.32
N LEU A 33 -10.32 -1.88 1.75
CA LEU A 33 -11.53 -2.65 1.51
C LEU A 33 -11.66 -2.90 0.01
N THR A 34 -11.58 -4.15 -0.40
CA THR A 34 -11.86 -4.56 -1.77
C THR A 34 -13.27 -5.15 -1.82
N VAL A 35 -14.15 -4.59 -2.65
CA VAL A 35 -15.53 -5.09 -2.82
C VAL A 35 -15.56 -6.12 -3.94
N GLU A 36 -16.19 -7.26 -3.70
CA GLU A 36 -16.49 -8.28 -4.71
C GLU A 36 -18.01 -8.28 -4.98
N PRO A 37 -18.48 -7.51 -5.99
CA PRO A 37 -19.91 -7.26 -6.19
C PRO A 37 -20.72 -8.54 -6.43
N GLN A 38 -20.13 -9.51 -7.14
CA GLN A 38 -20.77 -10.77 -7.50
C GLN A 38 -21.11 -11.63 -6.29
N ARG A 39 -20.30 -11.54 -5.22
CA ARG A 39 -20.46 -12.36 -4.01
C ARG A 39 -21.10 -11.59 -2.86
N LYS A 40 -21.44 -10.32 -3.07
CA LYS A 40 -21.86 -9.38 -2.00
C LYS A 40 -20.91 -9.44 -0.79
N ALA A 41 -19.62 -9.59 -1.07
CA ALA A 41 -18.58 -9.77 -0.08
C ALA A 41 -17.55 -8.66 -0.20
N PHE A 42 -16.83 -8.40 0.88
CA PHE A 42 -15.67 -7.52 0.86
C PHE A 42 -14.47 -8.24 1.50
N ARG A 43 -13.29 -7.91 1.02
CA ARG A 43 -12.01 -8.34 1.58
C ARG A 43 -11.37 -7.17 2.32
N ILE A 44 -10.73 -7.48 3.44
CA ILE A 44 -9.97 -6.54 4.23
C ILE A 44 -8.50 -6.90 4.07
N ASP A 45 -7.73 -5.99 3.48
CA ASP A 45 -6.30 -6.13 3.29
C ASP A 45 -5.56 -5.07 4.11
N GLN A 46 -4.33 -5.41 4.53
CA GLN A 46 -3.46 -4.42 5.16
C GLN A 46 -2.99 -3.42 4.10
N PRO A 47 -2.96 -2.11 4.43
CA PRO A 47 -2.38 -1.14 3.52
C PRO A 47 -0.89 -1.42 3.37
N LEU A 48 -0.39 -1.29 2.13
CA LEU A 48 1.04 -1.38 1.84
C LEU A 48 1.81 -0.42 2.72
N SER A 49 2.80 -0.94 3.43
CA SER A 49 3.71 -0.10 4.21
C SER A 49 4.69 0.60 3.27
N ILE A 50 5.07 1.84 3.58
CA ILE A 50 6.14 2.55 2.85
C ILE A 50 7.44 1.72 2.86
N LEU A 51 7.66 0.94 3.92
CA LEU A 51 8.79 0.02 4.03
C LEU A 51 8.70 -1.16 3.04
N GLU A 52 7.50 -1.59 2.65
CA GLU A 52 7.30 -2.61 1.60
C GLU A 52 7.48 -2.03 0.19
N LEU A 53 7.37 -0.71 0.04
CA LEU A 53 7.70 0.00 -1.20
C LEU A 53 9.21 0.24 -1.34
N ALA A 54 10.01 -0.02 -0.30
CA ALA A 54 11.46 0.07 -0.37
C ALA A 54 12.00 -0.97 -1.37
N GLY A 55 12.61 -0.49 -2.45
CA GLY A 55 13.10 -1.35 -3.54
C GLY A 55 12.16 -1.50 -4.72
N ALA A 56 10.87 -1.12 -4.60
CA ALA A 56 9.94 -1.12 -5.74
C ALA A 56 10.34 -0.12 -6.84
N PHE A 57 10.98 0.98 -6.44
CA PHE A 57 11.53 2.00 -7.34
C PHE A 57 12.95 1.69 -7.81
N THR A 58 13.44 0.46 -7.65
CA THR A 58 14.68 0.08 -8.31
C THR A 58 14.43 -0.10 -9.81
N PRO A 59 15.22 0.54 -10.69
CA PRO A 59 15.07 0.35 -12.12
C PRO A 59 15.28 -1.14 -12.46
N LYS A 60 14.27 -1.76 -13.10
CA LYS A 60 14.29 -3.18 -13.51
C LYS A 60 15.52 -3.53 -14.35
N ASP A 61 16.04 -2.56 -15.08
CA ASP A 61 17.22 -2.70 -15.90
C ASP A 61 18.42 -2.04 -15.23
N LYS A 62 19.29 -2.85 -14.62
CA LYS A 62 20.53 -2.39 -13.98
C LYS A 62 21.47 -1.69 -14.97
N ARG A 63 21.29 -1.88 -16.29
CA ARG A 63 22.08 -1.21 -17.33
C ARG A 63 21.69 0.25 -17.56
N LYS A 64 20.51 0.67 -17.09
CA LYS A 64 20.04 2.06 -17.13
C LYS A 64 20.43 2.87 -15.88
N ILE A 65 21.13 2.24 -14.93
CA ILE A 65 21.67 2.92 -13.77
C ILE A 65 22.87 3.75 -14.25
N ILE A 66 22.61 5.01 -14.55
CA ILE A 66 23.67 5.99 -14.85
C ILE A 66 24.37 6.38 -13.54
N ASN A 67 25.70 6.48 -13.61
CA ASN A 67 26.50 6.98 -12.49
C ASN A 67 26.18 8.46 -12.25
N ALA A 68 26.31 8.94 -11.01
CA ALA A 68 25.99 10.31 -10.61
C ALA A 68 26.72 11.37 -11.46
N VAL A 69 27.93 11.06 -11.91
CA VAL A 69 28.71 11.93 -12.82
C VAL A 69 28.02 12.09 -14.18
N LYS A 70 27.58 10.99 -14.81
CA LYS A 70 26.87 11.05 -16.09
C LYS A 70 25.50 11.73 -15.97
N ALA A 71 24.83 11.57 -14.83
CA ALA A 71 23.57 12.26 -14.56
C ALA A 71 23.78 13.78 -14.48
N ARG A 72 24.87 14.21 -13.83
CA ARG A 72 25.26 15.63 -13.78
C ARG A 72 25.54 16.18 -15.17
N ASP A 73 26.33 15.48 -15.98
CA ASP A 73 26.66 15.93 -17.34
C ASP A 73 25.39 16.09 -18.20
N LEU A 74 24.45 15.16 -18.12
CA LEU A 74 23.17 15.25 -18.83
C LEU A 74 22.32 16.43 -18.36
N LEU A 75 22.28 16.69 -17.06
CA LEU A 75 21.57 17.84 -16.50
C LEU A 75 22.19 19.15 -16.97
N GLU A 76 23.52 19.27 -16.95
CA GLU A 76 24.23 20.46 -17.42
C GLU A 76 24.03 20.71 -18.92
N ILE A 77 23.97 19.66 -19.74
CA ILE A 77 23.70 19.77 -21.20
C ILE A 77 22.25 20.20 -21.48
N SER A 78 21.29 19.64 -20.74
CA SER A 78 19.86 19.93 -20.93
C SER A 78 19.37 21.22 -20.26
N TYR A 79 20.25 21.91 -19.55
CA TYR A 79 19.92 23.12 -18.81
C TYR A 79 19.98 24.35 -19.73
N GLU A 80 18.86 24.67 -20.37
CA GLU A 80 18.65 26.01 -20.93
C GLU A 80 18.37 26.97 -19.76
N ARG A 81 19.30 27.91 -19.53
CA ARG A 81 19.04 29.06 -18.66
C ARG A 81 18.03 29.95 -19.37
N ALA A 82 16.82 30.05 -18.81
CA ALA A 82 15.87 31.11 -19.14
C ALA A 82 16.40 32.47 -18.65
#